data_AF-A0A084VAS4-F1
#
_entry.id   AF-A0A084VAS4-F1
#
_cell.length_a   1.000
_cell.length_b   1.000
_cell.length_c   1.000
_cell.angle_alpha   90.00
_cell.angle_beta   90.00
_cell.angle_gamma   90.00
#
_symmetry.space_group_name_H-M   'P 1'
#
loop_
_entity.id
_entity.type
_entity.pdbx_description
1 polymer ?
#
loop_
_entity_poly.entity_id
_entity_poly.type
_entity_poly.pdbx_seq_one_letter_code
_entity_poly.pdbx_strand_id
1 'polypeptide(L)'
;MVFAGLEAEKRTDELFCHNGYPQHRKHDTPLMEIRNFDLIQDVPVGDRLHLIDLGVTKRMLEGWKKGTISSWSRKWSEGTCGKITATLGLIHLPAEIHRKLRSIDYLSLWKGSEYGSFLHYASLVVLQDNFGEQEYRHFKKYFCGISLLSPSAFKDYWPIAGELLDSFIEELPSVHGEQLMTSNIHNLQHLLEECNRFGPLGTFSSYPFEINCIISSA
;
A
#
# COMPACT_ATOMS: atom_id res chain seq x y z
N MET A 1 12.36 -6.81 10.34
CA MET A 1 13.54 -6.51 9.49
C MET A 1 13.35 -5.10 8.98
N VAL A 2 14.34 -4.23 9.21
CA VAL A 2 14.42 -2.89 8.62
C VAL A 2 15.21 -3.05 7.32
N PHE A 3 14.65 -2.58 6.22
CA PHE A 3 15.34 -2.57 4.93
C PHE A 3 15.83 -1.14 4.72
N ALA A 4 17.14 -0.95 4.53
CA ALA A 4 17.74 0.37 4.38
C ALA A 4 18.00 0.64 2.90
N GLY A 5 17.19 1.50 2.29
CA GLY A 5 17.36 1.94 0.90
C GLY A 5 16.63 1.13 -0.18
N LEU A 6 16.69 1.63 -1.41
CA LEU A 6 16.14 1.01 -2.62
C LEU A 6 17.14 0.09 -3.33
N GLU A 7 18.42 0.22 -3.00
CA GLU A 7 19.51 -0.49 -3.65
C GLU A 7 19.71 -1.88 -3.01
N ALA A 8 19.06 -2.89 -3.59
CA ALA A 8 19.31 -4.30 -3.28
C ALA A 8 19.43 -5.10 -4.58
N GLU A 9 20.29 -6.11 -4.57
CA GLU A 9 20.42 -7.02 -5.71
C GLU A 9 19.06 -7.69 -6.01
N LYS A 10 18.59 -7.54 -7.25
CA LYS A 10 17.33 -8.14 -7.68
C LYS A 10 17.46 -9.67 -7.69
N ARG A 11 16.44 -10.34 -7.16
CA ARG A 11 16.37 -11.81 -7.27
C ARG A 11 16.08 -12.23 -8.70
N THR A 12 16.56 -13.41 -9.10
CA THR A 12 16.30 -13.98 -10.43
C THR A 12 15.64 -15.36 -10.33
N ASP A 13 14.84 -15.71 -11.33
CA ASP A 13 14.22 -17.03 -11.45
C ASP A 13 15.27 -18.14 -11.45
N GLU A 14 16.34 -17.98 -12.23
CA GLU A 14 17.44 -18.94 -12.33
C GLU A 14 18.05 -19.26 -10.95
N LEU A 15 18.41 -18.22 -10.18
CA LEU A 15 18.96 -18.41 -8.84
C LEU A 15 17.93 -18.99 -7.89
N PHE A 16 16.64 -18.63 -8.01
CA PHE A 16 15.58 -19.22 -7.19
C PHE A 16 15.41 -20.73 -7.46
N CYS A 17 15.37 -21.11 -8.74
CA CYS A 17 15.26 -22.48 -9.20
C CYS A 17 16.45 -23.35 -8.81
N HIS A 18 17.66 -22.77 -8.80
CA HIS A 18 18.91 -23.45 -8.43
C HIS A 18 19.30 -23.28 -6.94
N ASN A 19 18.37 -22.90 -6.07
CA ASN A 19 18.57 -22.78 -4.62
C ASN A 19 19.66 -21.76 -4.21
N GLY A 20 19.86 -20.72 -5.02
CA GLY A 20 20.70 -19.56 -4.72
C GLY A 20 20.15 -18.67 -3.60
N TYR A 21 18.90 -18.88 -3.17
CA TYR A 21 18.25 -18.17 -2.05
C TYR A 21 17.77 -19.16 -0.96
N PRO A 22 18.67 -19.82 -0.23
CA PRO A 22 18.32 -20.94 0.67
C PRO A 22 17.38 -20.55 1.82
N GLN A 23 17.33 -19.27 2.22
CA GLN A 23 16.38 -18.79 3.23
C GLN A 23 14.96 -18.53 2.68
N HIS A 24 14.81 -18.48 1.34
CA HIS A 24 13.57 -18.15 0.65
C HIS A 24 12.87 -19.37 0.03
N ARG A 25 13.49 -20.56 0.09
CA ARG A 25 12.91 -21.82 -0.35
C ARG A 25 12.99 -22.85 0.78
N LYS A 26 11.82 -23.23 1.32
CA LYS A 26 11.73 -24.31 2.32
C LYS A 26 11.65 -25.69 1.66
N HIS A 27 10.87 -25.77 0.58
CA HIS A 27 10.62 -26.97 -0.19
C HIS A 27 10.50 -26.61 -1.67
N ASP A 28 10.59 -27.62 -2.51
CA ASP A 28 10.33 -27.48 -3.95
C ASP A 28 8.85 -27.20 -4.17
N THR A 29 8.54 -26.36 -5.16
CA THR A 29 7.17 -26.00 -5.52
C THR A 29 6.84 -26.51 -6.92
N PRO A 30 5.66 -27.11 -7.15
CA PRO A 30 5.22 -27.51 -8.49
C PRO A 30 5.21 -26.35 -9.51
N LEU A 31 5.17 -25.10 -9.03
CA LEU A 31 5.28 -23.92 -9.88
C LEU A 31 6.60 -23.88 -10.68
N MET A 32 7.66 -24.53 -10.21
CA MET A 32 8.94 -24.67 -10.94
C MET A 32 8.83 -25.51 -12.21
N GLU A 33 7.80 -26.34 -12.33
CA GLU A 33 7.61 -27.23 -13.48
C GLU A 33 6.80 -26.58 -14.61
N ILE A 34 6.21 -25.41 -14.33
CA ILE A 34 5.40 -24.68 -15.30
C ILE A 34 6.34 -24.04 -16.34
N ARG A 35 6.15 -24.41 -17.61
CA ARG A 35 6.92 -23.81 -18.70
C ARG A 35 6.60 -22.33 -18.83
N ASN A 36 7.65 -21.51 -19.01
CA ASN A 36 7.55 -20.06 -19.18
C ASN A 36 6.90 -19.34 -17.99
N PHE A 37 7.16 -19.78 -16.77
CA PHE A 37 6.71 -19.14 -15.55
C PHE A 37 7.92 -18.72 -14.72
N ASP A 38 8.14 -17.42 -14.58
CA ASP A 38 9.22 -16.82 -13.80
C ASP A 38 8.76 -16.67 -12.34
N LEU A 39 9.34 -17.43 -11.41
CA LEU A 39 8.93 -17.45 -10.01
C LEU A 39 9.14 -16.14 -9.26
N ILE A 40 9.97 -15.24 -9.80
CA ILE A 40 10.22 -13.93 -9.22
C ILE A 40 9.30 -12.87 -9.82
N GLN A 41 9.08 -12.90 -11.14
CA GLN A 41 8.37 -11.84 -11.85
C GLN A 41 6.89 -12.17 -12.12
N ASP A 42 6.51 -13.44 -12.20
CA ASP A 42 5.12 -13.87 -12.47
C ASP A 42 4.28 -14.06 -11.19
N VAL A 43 4.88 -13.88 -10.02
CA VAL A 43 4.18 -13.91 -8.72
C VAL A 43 4.11 -12.50 -8.16
N PRO A 44 2.98 -11.77 -8.33
CA PRO A 44 2.89 -10.38 -7.90
C PRO A 44 2.87 -10.26 -6.37
N VAL A 45 3.62 -9.28 -5.85
CA VAL A 45 3.61 -8.86 -4.43
C VAL A 45 2.83 -7.56 -4.22
N GLY A 46 2.57 -6.81 -5.28
CA GLY A 46 1.91 -5.50 -5.32
C GLY A 46 0.41 -5.47 -5.09
N ASP A 47 -0.15 -6.48 -4.43
CA ASP A 47 -1.60 -6.60 -4.30
C ASP A 47 -2.24 -5.39 -3.60
N ARG A 48 -3.28 -4.82 -4.23
CA ARG A 48 -4.02 -3.67 -3.71
C ARG A 48 -4.57 -3.88 -2.31
N LEU A 49 -5.12 -5.06 -2.02
CA LEU A 49 -5.74 -5.29 -0.70
C LEU A 49 -4.67 -5.42 0.39
N HIS A 50 -3.70 -6.31 0.22
CA HIS A 50 -2.75 -6.66 1.28
C HIS A 50 -1.56 -5.71 1.39
N LEU A 51 -1.03 -5.24 0.26
CA LEU A 51 0.13 -4.35 0.27
C LEU A 51 -0.29 -2.91 0.55
N ILE A 52 -1.27 -2.41 -0.19
CA ILE A 52 -1.64 -0.99 -0.19
C ILE A 52 -2.61 -0.69 0.96
N ASP A 53 -3.78 -1.32 0.96
CA ASP A 53 -4.88 -0.93 1.85
C ASP A 53 -4.68 -1.45 3.28
N LEU A 54 -4.56 -2.77 3.45
CA LEU A 54 -4.31 -3.42 4.75
C LEU A 54 -2.84 -3.37 5.19
N GLY A 55 -1.93 -3.06 4.27
CA GLY A 55 -0.49 -2.97 4.53
C GLY A 55 -0.08 -1.55 4.88
N VAL A 56 0.24 -0.76 3.86
CA VAL A 56 0.84 0.58 4.02
C VAL A 56 -0.17 1.57 4.60
N THR A 57 -1.35 1.73 4.00
CA THR A 57 -2.37 2.70 4.43
C THR A 57 -2.80 2.46 5.88
N LYS A 58 -3.15 1.21 6.21
CA LYS A 58 -3.47 0.81 7.58
C LYS A 58 -2.36 1.14 8.56
N ARG A 59 -1.11 0.80 8.24
CA ARG A 59 0.02 0.99 9.14
C ARG A 59 0.30 2.47 9.40
N MET A 60 0.23 3.32 8.36
CA MET A 60 0.37 4.77 8.52
C MET A 60 -0.72 5.34 9.42
N LEU A 61 -1.99 5.04 9.15
CA LEU A 61 -3.12 5.50 9.95
C LEU A 61 -3.05 5.07 11.41
N GLU A 62 -2.85 3.78 11.65
CA GLU A 62 -2.78 3.25 13.01
C GLU A 62 -1.63 3.86 13.78
N GLY A 63 -0.48 4.02 13.13
CA GLY A 63 0.67 4.51 13.84
C GLY A 63 0.62 6.01 14.10
N TRP A 64 0.03 6.84 13.23
CA TRP A 64 -0.20 8.26 13.55
C TRP A 64 -1.18 8.40 14.74
N LYS A 65 -2.23 7.59 14.76
CA LYS A 65 -3.18 7.56 15.89
C LYS A 65 -2.55 7.06 17.19
N LYS A 66 -1.71 6.03 17.14
CA LYS A 66 -1.07 5.43 18.33
C LYS A 66 0.18 6.18 18.77
N GLY A 67 0.78 6.99 17.89
CA GLY A 67 2.08 7.63 18.11
C GLY A 67 3.24 6.65 18.03
N THR A 68 3.07 5.54 17.30
CA THR A 68 4.13 4.54 17.10
C THR A 68 5.02 4.89 15.90
N ILE A 69 4.69 5.96 15.20
CA ILE A 69 5.45 6.47 14.08
C ILE A 69 5.91 7.87 14.40
N SER A 70 7.22 8.04 14.25
CA SER A 70 8.02 9.23 14.48
C SER A 70 8.37 9.56 15.93
N SER A 71 9.62 9.96 16.07
CA SER A 71 10.18 10.67 17.22
C SER A 71 9.79 12.17 17.21
N TRP A 72 9.24 12.69 16.11
CA TRP A 72 9.03 14.13 15.86
C TRP A 72 7.57 14.54 15.67
N SER A 73 6.75 13.71 15.00
CA SER A 73 5.30 13.84 14.88
C SER A 73 4.64 13.24 16.13
N ARG A 74 3.93 14.09 16.86
CA ARG A 74 3.22 13.66 18.06
C ARG A 74 2.04 12.78 17.64
N LYS A 75 1.78 11.74 18.43
CA LYS A 75 0.50 11.03 18.47
C LYS A 75 -0.64 12.01 18.25
N TRP A 76 -1.58 11.69 17.35
CA TRP A 76 -2.77 12.53 17.18
C TRP A 76 -3.44 12.75 18.54
N SER A 77 -3.68 14.02 18.85
CA SER A 77 -4.40 14.40 20.06
C SER A 77 -5.85 13.90 19.98
N GLU A 78 -6.51 13.77 21.12
CA GLU A 78 -7.94 13.44 21.15
C GLU A 78 -8.77 14.45 20.33
N GLY A 79 -8.43 15.74 20.39
CA GLY A 79 -9.06 16.78 19.57
C GLY A 79 -8.81 16.59 18.07
N THR A 80 -7.60 16.20 17.68
CA THR A 80 -7.28 15.84 16.27
C THR A 80 -8.09 14.64 15.83
N CYS A 81 -8.16 13.59 16.64
CA CYS A 81 -8.96 12.41 16.34
C CYS A 81 -10.45 12.73 16.19
N GLY A 82 -10.99 13.57 17.07
CA GLY A 82 -12.38 14.03 16.99
C GLY A 82 -12.67 14.83 15.71
N LYS A 83 -11.76 15.73 15.31
CA LYS A 83 -11.86 16.47 14.04
C LYS A 83 -11.83 15.54 12.84
N ILE A 84 -10.88 14.60 12.80
CA ILE A 84 -10.76 13.62 11.72
C ILE A 84 -12.05 12.80 11.60
N THR A 85 -12.54 12.24 12.70
CA THR A 85 -13.78 11.45 12.71
C THR A 85 -14.99 12.27 12.25
N ALA A 86 -15.11 13.53 12.67
CA ALA A 86 -16.18 14.42 12.23
C ALA A 86 -16.09 14.67 10.71
N THR A 87 -14.91 14.99 10.19
CA THR A 87 -14.68 15.20 8.75
C THR A 87 -14.99 13.95 7.95
N LEU A 88 -14.58 12.76 8.40
CA LEU A 88 -14.92 11.49 7.75
C LEU A 88 -16.43 11.27 7.62
N GLY A 89 -17.20 11.67 8.65
CA GLY A 89 -18.66 11.56 8.63
C GLY A 89 -19.36 12.51 7.64
N LEU A 90 -18.69 13.59 7.23
CA LEU A 90 -19.18 14.58 6.27
C LEU A 90 -18.82 14.25 4.81
N ILE A 91 -17.88 13.33 4.58
CA ILE A 91 -17.46 12.97 3.23
C ILE A 91 -18.54 12.13 2.56
N HIS A 92 -18.99 12.61 1.40
CA HIS A 92 -19.91 11.89 0.53
C HIS A 92 -19.08 11.05 -0.44
N LEU A 93 -19.18 9.73 -0.30
CA LEU A 93 -18.51 8.79 -1.19
C LEU A 93 -19.32 8.58 -2.48
N PRO A 94 -18.68 8.13 -3.57
CA PRO A 94 -19.39 7.70 -4.78
C PRO A 94 -20.50 6.68 -4.49
N ALA A 95 -21.52 6.64 -5.34
CA ALA A 95 -22.73 5.83 -5.14
C ALA A 95 -22.44 4.32 -5.06
N GLU A 96 -21.36 3.88 -5.70
CA GLU A 96 -20.83 2.52 -5.70
C GLU A 96 -20.28 2.09 -4.33
N ILE A 97 -19.96 3.07 -3.46
CA ILE A 97 -19.42 2.82 -2.12
C ILE A 97 -20.53 3.01 -1.09
N HIS A 98 -21.25 1.92 -0.81
CA HIS A 98 -22.43 1.95 0.07
C HIS A 98 -22.14 2.14 1.56
N ARG A 99 -20.87 2.00 2.00
CA ARG A 99 -20.49 2.10 3.40
C ARG A 99 -19.77 3.41 3.66
N LYS A 100 -20.29 4.19 4.62
CA LYS A 100 -19.59 5.37 5.14
C LYS A 100 -18.30 4.95 5.85
N LEU A 101 -17.29 5.83 5.82
CA LEU A 101 -16.08 5.68 6.61
C LEU A 101 -16.43 5.75 8.10
N ARG A 102 -16.03 4.72 8.85
CA ARG A 102 -16.22 4.68 10.31
C ARG A 102 -15.28 5.66 11.01
N SER A 103 -15.52 5.91 12.30
CA SER A 103 -14.55 6.62 13.14
C SER A 103 -13.19 5.94 13.09
N ILE A 104 -12.11 6.75 13.13
CA ILE A 104 -10.74 6.25 13.29
C ILE A 104 -10.53 5.56 14.65
N ASP A 105 -11.46 5.69 15.59
CA ASP A 105 -11.46 4.92 16.84
C ASP A 105 -11.46 3.42 16.58
N TYR A 106 -12.10 3.01 15.48
CA TYR A 106 -12.28 1.61 15.09
C TYR A 106 -11.33 1.17 13.97
N LEU A 107 -10.20 1.86 13.75
CA LEU A 107 -9.23 1.49 12.70
C LEU A 107 -8.90 -0.02 12.70
N SER A 108 -8.67 -0.63 13.87
CA SER A 108 -8.37 -2.08 13.95
C SER A 108 -9.46 -2.98 13.37
N LEU A 109 -10.69 -2.48 13.26
CA LEU A 109 -11.86 -3.18 12.73
C LEU A 109 -12.19 -2.78 11.28
N TRP A 110 -11.48 -1.82 10.69
CA TRP A 110 -11.67 -1.40 9.30
C TRP A 110 -11.35 -2.56 8.34
N LYS A 111 -12.18 -2.70 7.31
CA LYS A 111 -11.90 -3.61 6.20
C LYS A 111 -10.96 -2.92 5.20
N GLY A 112 -10.34 -3.72 4.32
CA GLY A 112 -9.51 -3.18 3.23
C GLY A 112 -10.22 -2.08 2.44
N SER A 113 -11.50 -2.29 2.09
CA SER A 113 -12.27 -1.30 1.32
C SER A 113 -12.44 0.05 2.01
N GLU A 114 -12.42 0.10 3.35
CA GLU A 114 -12.45 1.37 4.08
C GLU A 114 -11.08 2.06 4.08
N TYR A 115 -9.99 1.29 4.15
CA TYR A 115 -8.66 1.85 3.96
C TYR A 115 -8.47 2.39 2.54
N GLY A 116 -8.89 1.64 1.52
CA GLY A 116 -8.86 2.12 0.13
C GLY A 116 -9.76 3.34 -0.09
N SER A 117 -10.94 3.37 0.53
CA SER A 117 -11.83 4.53 0.48
C SER A 117 -11.23 5.75 1.19
N PHE A 118 -10.58 5.52 2.33
CA PHE A 118 -9.83 6.57 3.01
C PHE A 118 -8.73 7.12 2.12
N LEU A 119 -7.88 6.24 1.56
CA LEU A 119 -6.77 6.64 0.71
C LEU A 119 -7.24 7.52 -0.45
N HIS A 120 -8.25 7.09 -1.22
CA HIS A 120 -8.62 7.80 -2.45
C HIS A 120 -9.60 8.96 -2.27
N TYR A 121 -10.45 8.96 -1.24
CA TYR A 121 -11.53 9.95 -1.12
C TYR A 121 -11.43 10.86 0.10
N ALA A 122 -10.73 10.43 1.16
CA ALA A 122 -10.70 11.19 2.41
C ALA A 122 -9.32 11.72 2.78
N SER A 123 -8.26 10.99 2.42
CA SER A 123 -6.93 11.19 2.98
C SER A 123 -6.42 12.61 2.79
N LEU A 124 -6.47 13.17 1.57
CA LEU A 124 -5.97 14.53 1.32
C LEU A 124 -6.71 15.59 2.13
N VAL A 125 -8.04 15.50 2.18
CA VAL A 125 -8.89 16.46 2.93
C VAL A 125 -8.65 16.33 4.44
N VAL A 126 -8.60 15.11 4.94
CA VAL A 126 -8.44 14.82 6.36
C VAL A 126 -7.04 15.18 6.84
N LEU A 127 -6.00 14.91 6.05
CA LEU A 127 -4.62 15.09 6.48
C LEU A 127 -4.15 16.54 6.34
N GLN A 128 -4.67 17.31 5.37
CA GLN A 128 -4.26 18.70 5.13
C GLN A 128 -4.28 19.59 6.39
N ASP A 129 -5.34 19.50 7.20
CA ASP A 129 -5.53 20.35 8.38
C ASP A 129 -4.91 19.77 9.66
N ASN A 130 -4.39 18.53 9.60
CA ASN A 130 -3.97 17.77 10.77
C ASN A 130 -2.50 17.35 10.73
N PHE A 131 -1.78 17.66 9.66
CA PHE A 131 -0.38 17.28 9.43
C PHE A 131 0.52 18.52 9.32
N GLY A 132 1.80 18.35 9.66
CA GLY A 132 2.83 19.30 9.24
C GLY A 132 2.99 19.26 7.72
N GLU A 133 3.51 20.36 7.15
CA GLU A 133 3.69 20.48 5.70
C GLU A 133 4.59 19.38 5.13
N GLN A 134 5.60 18.94 5.89
CA GLN A 134 6.52 17.89 5.47
C GLN A 134 5.83 16.53 5.38
N GLU A 135 5.11 16.12 6.42
CA GLU A 135 4.40 14.84 6.45
C GLU A 135 3.26 14.81 5.42
N TYR A 136 2.58 15.94 5.22
CA TYR A 136 1.54 16.03 4.19
C TYR A 136 2.12 15.92 2.77
N ARG A 137 3.24 16.60 2.48
CA ARG A 137 3.94 16.45 1.20
C ARG A 137 4.43 15.04 0.96
N HIS A 138 4.97 14.40 2.01
CA HIS A 138 5.43 13.01 1.96
C HIS A 138 4.27 12.07 1.62
N PHE A 139 3.15 12.15 2.35
CA PHE A 139 1.98 11.31 2.08
C PHE A 139 1.37 11.53 0.69
N LYS A 140 1.39 12.77 0.17
CA LYS A 140 0.92 13.05 -1.20
C LYS A 140 1.66 12.24 -2.27
N LYS A 141 2.95 11.93 -2.08
CA LYS A 141 3.70 11.10 -3.02
C LYS A 141 3.12 9.69 -3.10
N TYR A 142 2.85 9.08 -1.94
CA TYR A 142 2.17 7.79 -1.86
C TYR A 142 0.77 7.84 -2.49
N PHE A 143 -0.05 8.83 -2.11
CA PHE A 143 -1.38 9.01 -2.70
C PHE A 143 -1.33 9.10 -4.24
N CYS A 144 -0.44 9.95 -4.77
CA CYS A 144 -0.31 10.16 -6.22
C CYS A 144 0.21 8.91 -6.92
N GLY A 145 1.25 8.26 -6.38
CA GLY A 145 1.82 7.04 -6.95
C GLY A 145 0.77 5.93 -7.10
N ILE A 146 0.03 5.64 -6.02
CA ILE A 146 -1.04 4.63 -6.07
C ILE A 146 -2.18 5.05 -7.01
N SER A 147 -2.57 6.34 -7.01
CA SER A 147 -3.66 6.82 -7.86
C SER A 147 -3.32 6.75 -9.34
N LEU A 148 -2.09 7.04 -9.73
CA LEU A 148 -1.62 6.96 -11.12
C LEU A 148 -1.52 5.51 -11.62
N LEU A 149 -1.14 4.56 -10.76
CA LEU A 149 -1.09 3.14 -11.12
C LEU A 149 -2.46 2.44 -11.13
N SER A 150 -3.51 3.11 -10.62
CA SER A 150 -4.83 2.49 -10.42
C SER A 150 -5.66 2.29 -11.70
N PRO A 151 -5.74 3.26 -12.63
CA PRO A 151 -6.42 3.08 -13.91
C PRO A 151 -5.43 2.99 -15.08
N SER A 152 -5.82 2.27 -16.14
CA SER A 152 -5.05 2.22 -17.40
C SER A 152 -5.00 3.56 -18.14
N ALA A 153 -5.95 4.47 -17.86
CA ALA A 153 -5.99 5.81 -18.45
C ALA A 153 -4.77 6.66 -18.10
N PHE A 154 -4.04 6.33 -17.03
CA PHE A 154 -2.83 7.04 -16.61
C PHE A 154 -1.54 6.30 -16.95
N LYS A 155 -1.57 5.35 -17.88
CA LYS A 155 -0.40 4.52 -18.24
C LYS A 155 0.83 5.35 -18.62
N ASP A 156 0.65 6.44 -19.35
CA ASP A 156 1.76 7.34 -19.74
C ASP A 156 2.42 8.03 -18.54
N TYR A 157 1.72 8.09 -17.40
CA TYR A 157 2.20 8.66 -16.14
C TYR A 157 2.71 7.60 -15.14
N TRP A 158 2.67 6.31 -15.49
CA TRP A 158 3.19 5.26 -14.61
C TRP A 158 4.68 5.43 -14.25
N PRO A 159 5.58 5.87 -15.15
CA PRO A 159 6.96 6.16 -14.76
C PRO A 159 7.06 7.20 -13.63
N ILE A 160 6.26 8.27 -13.71
CA ILE A 160 6.18 9.29 -12.67
C ILE A 160 5.63 8.70 -11.37
N ALA A 161 4.68 7.77 -11.46
CA ALA A 161 4.16 7.06 -10.30
C ALA A 161 5.24 6.24 -9.59
N GLY A 162 6.13 5.58 -10.34
CA GLY A 162 7.30 4.89 -9.79
C GLY A 162 8.22 5.84 -9.05
N GLU A 163 8.63 6.95 -9.68
CA GLU A 163 9.49 7.97 -9.05
C GLU A 163 8.89 8.54 -7.75
N LEU A 164 7.56 8.75 -7.73
CA LEU A 164 6.87 9.20 -6.52
C LEU A 164 6.92 8.16 -5.40
N LEU A 165 6.76 6.87 -5.72
CA LEU A 165 6.81 5.80 -4.74
C LEU A 165 8.23 5.57 -4.23
N ASP A 166 9.24 5.63 -5.09
CA ASP A 166 10.65 5.54 -4.71
C ASP A 166 11.03 6.69 -3.76
N SER A 167 10.66 7.92 -4.14
CA SER A 167 10.88 9.09 -3.29
C SER A 167 10.11 9.02 -1.96
N PHE A 168 8.91 8.42 -1.94
CA PHE A 168 8.18 8.16 -0.71
C PHE A 168 8.93 7.18 0.20
N ILE A 169 9.49 6.10 -0.34
CA ILE A 169 10.25 5.10 0.43
C ILE A 169 11.53 5.72 1.00
N GLU A 170 12.30 6.45 0.19
CA GLU A 170 13.57 7.07 0.60
C GLU A 170 13.40 8.10 1.71
N GLU A 171 12.35 8.91 1.65
CA GLU A 171 12.12 9.98 2.62
C GLU A 171 11.45 9.48 3.92
N LEU A 172 10.82 8.30 3.89
CA LEU A 172 10.07 7.75 5.02
C LEU A 172 10.85 7.74 6.35
N PRO A 173 12.13 7.31 6.40
CA PRO A 173 12.91 7.33 7.64
C PRO A 173 13.12 8.73 8.20
N SER A 174 13.34 9.72 7.33
CA SER A 174 13.59 11.10 7.73
C SER A 174 12.32 11.79 8.26
N VAL A 175 11.16 11.47 7.66
CA VAL A 175 9.87 12.09 7.97
C VAL A 175 9.20 11.40 9.16
N HIS A 176 9.21 10.07 9.17
CA HIS A 176 8.43 9.25 10.10
C HIS A 176 9.28 8.33 10.98
N GLY A 177 10.60 8.25 10.77
CA GLY A 177 11.46 7.32 11.48
C GLY A 177 11.52 5.94 10.83
N GLU A 178 12.57 5.19 11.14
CA GLU A 178 12.87 3.89 10.54
C GLU A 178 11.87 2.78 10.90
N GLN A 179 11.02 2.98 11.91
CA GLN A 179 10.08 1.94 12.38
C GLN A 179 9.01 1.56 11.33
N LEU A 180 8.81 2.39 10.30
CA LEU A 180 7.94 2.04 9.18
C LEU A 180 8.61 1.26 8.07
N MET A 181 9.94 1.22 7.99
CA MET A 181 10.69 0.56 6.91
C MET A 181 10.53 -0.96 6.97
N THR A 182 9.37 -1.42 6.52
CA THR A 182 8.93 -2.81 6.54
C THR A 182 8.91 -3.38 5.14
N SER A 183 8.80 -4.71 5.02
CA SER A 183 8.68 -5.35 3.71
C SER A 183 7.57 -4.74 2.85
N ASN A 184 6.44 -4.35 3.45
CA ASN A 184 5.33 -3.73 2.71
C ASN A 184 5.69 -2.35 2.13
N ILE A 185 6.54 -1.57 2.82
CA ILE A 185 7.01 -0.29 2.28
C ILE A 185 7.97 -0.56 1.11
N HIS A 186 8.92 -1.48 1.27
CA HIS A 186 9.88 -1.78 0.21
C HIS A 186 9.22 -2.36 -1.02
N ASN A 187 8.21 -3.21 -0.84
CA ASN A 187 7.50 -3.80 -1.97
C ASN A 187 6.76 -2.75 -2.83
N LEU A 188 6.57 -1.51 -2.36
CA LEU A 188 6.02 -0.44 -3.20
C LEU A 188 6.92 -0.13 -4.42
N GLN A 189 8.23 -0.31 -4.32
CA GLN A 189 9.18 -0.06 -5.42
C GLN A 189 8.92 -0.98 -6.63
N HIS A 190 8.29 -2.14 -6.41
CA HIS A 190 8.01 -3.12 -7.46
C HIS A 190 6.71 -2.83 -8.22
N LEU A 191 5.87 -1.90 -7.72
CA LEU A 191 4.53 -1.66 -8.28
C LEU A 191 4.57 -1.19 -9.73
N LEU A 192 5.56 -0.40 -10.13
CA LEU A 192 5.69 0.04 -11.53
C LEU A 192 5.96 -1.15 -12.46
N GLU A 193 6.92 -2.00 -12.11
CA GLU A 193 7.29 -3.18 -12.91
C GLU A 193 6.11 -4.16 -13.01
N GLU A 194 5.41 -4.40 -11.90
CA GLU A 194 4.23 -5.25 -11.88
C GLU A 194 3.05 -4.65 -12.66
N CYS A 195 2.82 -3.34 -12.59
CA CYS A 195 1.78 -2.71 -13.38
C CYS A 195 2.08 -2.81 -14.88
N ASN A 196 3.35 -2.66 -15.27
CA ASN A 196 3.77 -2.87 -16.66
C ASN A 196 3.54 -4.31 -17.14
N ARG A 197 3.70 -5.30 -16.24
CA ARG A 197 3.54 -6.72 -16.56
C ARG A 197 2.07 -7.18 -16.57
N PHE A 198 1.31 -6.83 -15.54
CA PHE A 198 -0.03 -7.38 -15.29
C PHE A 198 -1.18 -6.42 -15.64
N GLY A 199 -0.88 -5.14 -15.84
CA GLY A 199 -1.88 -4.08 -16.03
C GLY A 199 -2.06 -3.22 -14.77
N PRO A 200 -3.04 -2.30 -14.74
CA PRO A 200 -3.25 -1.44 -13.59
C PRO A 200 -3.55 -2.23 -12.30
N LEU A 201 -3.30 -1.63 -11.11
CA LEU A 201 -3.39 -2.29 -9.79
C LEU A 201 -4.67 -3.13 -9.56
N GLY A 202 -5.80 -2.75 -10.16
CA GLY A 202 -7.04 -3.51 -10.04
C GLY A 202 -7.03 -4.88 -10.72
N THR A 203 -6.15 -5.11 -11.69
CA THR A 203 -6.13 -6.33 -12.53
C THR A 203 -5.55 -7.55 -11.85
N PHE A 204 -4.62 -7.36 -10.92
CA PHE A 204 -3.99 -8.42 -10.13
C PHE A 204 -4.33 -8.32 -8.64
N SER A 205 -5.47 -7.71 -8.33
CA SER A 205 -5.91 -7.57 -6.94
C SER A 205 -6.59 -8.82 -6.41
N SER A 206 -6.35 -9.12 -5.13
CA SER A 206 -7.01 -10.19 -4.38
C SER A 206 -8.43 -9.84 -3.92
N TYR A 207 -8.86 -8.57 -4.03
CA TYR A 207 -10.19 -8.10 -3.62
C TYR A 207 -11.37 -9.00 -4.08
N PRO A 208 -11.45 -9.42 -5.36
CA PRO A 208 -12.54 -10.27 -5.84
C PRO A 208 -12.63 -11.63 -5.14
N PHE A 209 -11.50 -12.15 -4.65
CA PHE A 209 -11.41 -13.46 -4.00
C PHE A 209 -11.72 -13.40 -2.50
N GLU A 210 -11.50 -12.25 -1.85
CA GLU A 210 -11.75 -12.08 -0.41
C GLU A 210 -13.11 -11.45 -0.07
N ILE A 211 -13.71 -10.72 -1.02
CA ILE A 211 -15.03 -10.12 -0.84
C ILE A 211 -16.15 -11.14 -1.15
N ASN A 212 -15.90 -12.10 -2.03
CA ASN A 212 -16.90 -13.07 -2.50
C ASN A 212 -16.69 -14.48 -1.93
N CYS A 213 -16.97 -14.66 -0.63
CA CYS A 213 -17.47 -15.95 -0.14
C CYS A 213 -18.97 -16.11 -0.42
N ILE A 214 -19.41 -15.83 -1.65
CA ILE A 214 -20.66 -16.35 -2.19
C ILE A 214 -20.28 -17.00 -3.51
N ILE A 215 -19.94 -18.28 -3.45
CA ILE A 215 -19.96 -19.16 -4.61
C ILE A 215 -21.42 -19.17 -5.06
N SER A 216 -21.74 -18.42 -6.11
CA SER A 216 -22.91 -18.72 -6.91
C SER A 216 -22.69 -20.10 -7.51
N SER A 217 -23.24 -21.12 -6.87
CA SER A 217 -23.44 -22.42 -7.50
C SER A 217 -24.32 -22.20 -8.74
N ALA A 218 -23.70 -22.22 -9.91
CA ALA A 218 -24.38 -22.47 -11.17
C ALA A 218 -24.50 -23.99 -11.37
#